data_AF-A0A7X7MUU0-F1
#
_entry.id   AF-A0A7X7MUU0-F1
#
_cell.length_a   1.000
_cell.length_b   1.000
_cell.length_c   1.000
_cell.angle_alpha   90.00
_cell.angle_beta   90.00
_cell.angle_gamma   90.00
#
_symmetry.space_group_name_H-M   'P 1'
#
loop_
_entity.id
_entity.type
_entity.pdbx_description
1 polymer ?
#
loop_
_entity_poly.entity_id
_entity_poly.type
_entity_poly.pdbx_seq_one_letter_code
_entity_poly.pdbx_strand_id
1 'polypeptide(L)'
;MLDMRFVRENPDVVKENIKKKFQDAKIPMVDEVIELDAKSRAAKQEADDLRANRNKISKQIGALMAAGKKDEAEQVKREVTKNAERLAELEALEATLSEQITKIMMTLPNIIDPSVPIG
;
A
#
# COMPACT_ATOMS: atom_id res chain seq x y z
N MET A 1 -15.99 11.86 0.09
CA MET A 1 -14.54 11.75 0.31
C MET A 1 -13.89 11.89 -1.03
N LEU A 2 -12.78 12.63 -1.11
CA LEU A 2 -12.02 12.78 -2.36
C LEU A 2 -11.46 11.41 -2.79
N ASP A 3 -11.35 11.16 -4.09
CA ASP A 3 -10.76 9.92 -4.60
C ASP A 3 -9.22 9.96 -4.40
N MET A 4 -8.66 8.93 -3.78
CA MET A 4 -7.20 8.82 -3.58
C MET A 4 -6.43 8.84 -4.91
N ARG A 5 -7.00 8.27 -5.97
CA ARG A 5 -6.41 8.33 -7.31
C ARG A 5 -6.33 9.77 -7.81
N PHE A 6 -7.38 10.56 -7.59
CA PHE A 6 -7.39 11.97 -7.98
C PHE A 6 -6.31 12.76 -7.23
N VAL A 7 -6.15 12.52 -5.92
CA VAL A 7 -5.10 13.17 -5.10
C VAL A 7 -3.70 12.86 -5.64
N ARG A 8 -3.45 11.61 -6.03
CA ARG A 8 -2.16 11.18 -6.59
C ARG A 8 -1.89 11.74 -7.98
N GLU A 9 -2.91 11.81 -8.84
CA GLU A 9 -2.76 12.27 -10.23
C GLU A 9 -2.78 13.80 -10.35
N ASN A 10 -3.43 14.49 -9.41
CA ASN A 10 -3.65 15.94 -9.46
C ASN A 10 -3.33 16.63 -8.11
N PRO A 11 -2.15 16.40 -7.51
CA PRO A 11 -1.83 16.92 -6.18
C PRO A 11 -1.91 18.45 -6.12
N ASP A 12 -1.44 19.13 -7.16
CA ASP A 12 -1.45 20.60 -7.21
C ASP A 12 -2.86 21.18 -7.23
N VAL A 13 -3.79 20.52 -7.94
CA VAL A 13 -5.21 20.92 -7.96
C VAL A 13 -5.82 20.79 -6.57
N VAL A 14 -5.49 19.72 -5.84
CA VAL A 14 -5.96 19.52 -4.46
C VAL A 14 -5.38 20.58 -3.53
N LYS A 15 -4.08 20.87 -3.62
CA LYS A 15 -3.42 21.91 -2.82
C LYS A 15 -3.98 23.29 -3.10
N GLU A 16 -4.22 23.64 -4.37
CA GLU A 16 -4.85 24.90 -4.75
C GLU A 16 -6.29 25.01 -4.22
N ASN A 17 -7.08 23.94 -4.32
CA ASN A 17 -8.43 23.88 -3.75
C ASN A 17 -8.43 24.09 -2.22
N ILE A 18 -7.44 23.53 -1.52
CA ILE A 18 -7.25 23.75 -0.07
C ILE A 18 -6.99 25.23 0.23
N LYS A 19 -6.15 25.90 -0.57
CA LYS A 19 -5.90 27.36 -0.45
C LYS A 19 -7.15 28.19 -0.71
N LYS A 20 -7.92 27.85 -1.75
CA LYS A 20 -9.21 28.54 -2.05
C LYS A 20 -10.24 28.40 -0.94
N LYS A 21 -10.08 27.38 -0.08
CA LYS A 21 -10.91 27.16 1.13
C LYS A 21 -10.29 27.70 2.42
N PHE A 22 -9.16 28.41 2.34
CA PHE A 22 -8.43 28.96 3.49
C PHE A 22 -8.01 27.89 4.52
N GLN A 23 -7.62 26.70 4.04
CA GLN A 23 -7.23 25.56 4.89
C GLN A 23 -5.75 25.18 4.70
N ASP A 24 -4.87 26.16 4.51
CA ASP A 24 -3.44 25.99 4.20
C ASP A 24 -2.69 25.01 5.12
N ALA A 25 -3.10 24.93 6.39
CA ALA A 25 -2.58 23.95 7.35
C ALA A 25 -2.71 22.48 6.91
N LYS A 26 -3.63 22.17 5.97
CA LYS A 26 -3.86 20.84 5.43
C LYS A 26 -3.04 20.54 4.16
N ILE A 27 -2.34 21.52 3.59
CA ILE A 27 -1.53 21.30 2.38
C ILE A 27 -0.48 20.20 2.55
N PRO A 28 0.28 20.13 3.68
CA PRO A 28 1.27 19.07 3.89
C PRO A 28 0.65 17.66 3.91
N MET A 29 -0.61 17.55 4.32
CA MET A 29 -1.33 16.27 4.38
C MET A 29 -1.53 15.64 3.00
N VAL A 30 -1.51 16.45 1.93
CA VAL A 30 -1.59 15.95 0.55
C VAL A 30 -0.34 15.15 0.18
N ASP A 31 0.84 15.65 0.52
CA ASP A 31 2.09 14.95 0.25
C ASP A 31 2.23 13.71 1.15
N GLU A 32 1.88 13.85 2.42
CA GLU A 32 1.88 12.75 3.39
C GLU A 32 1.00 11.57 2.93
N VAL A 33 -0.23 11.83 2.50
CA VAL A 33 -1.12 10.75 2.07
C VAL A 33 -0.65 10.08 0.78
N ILE A 34 0.00 10.81 -0.13
CA ILE A 34 0.59 10.25 -1.36
C ILE A 34 1.77 9.32 -1.01
N GLU A 35 2.62 9.71 -0.06
CA GLU A 35 3.70 8.85 0.42
C GLU A 35 3.18 7.57 1.09
N LEU A 36 2.13 7.68 1.90
CA LEU A 36 1.50 6.53 2.55
C LEU A 36 0.85 5.59 1.52
N ASP A 37 0.17 6.12 0.49
CA ASP A 37 -0.36 5.32 -0.62
C ASP A 37 0.74 4.62 -1.40
N ALA A 38 1.87 5.28 -1.64
CA ALA A 38 3.02 4.65 -2.29
C ALA A 38 3.56 3.47 -1.47
N LYS A 39 3.70 3.63 -0.14
CA LYS A 39 4.09 2.55 0.77
C LYS A 39 3.07 1.42 0.79
N SER A 40 1.78 1.75 0.83
CA SER A 40 0.69 0.76 0.84
C SER A 40 0.70 -0.09 -0.44
N ARG A 41 0.84 0.55 -1.61
CA ARG A 41 0.95 -0.16 -2.89
C ARG A 41 2.21 -1.03 -2.98
N ALA A 42 3.34 -0.56 -2.46
CA ALA A 42 4.56 -1.34 -2.43
C ALA A 42 4.43 -2.57 -1.51
N ALA A 43 3.87 -2.41 -0.32
CA ALA A 43 3.61 -3.51 0.61
C ALA A 43 2.68 -4.56 0.00
N LYS A 44 1.61 -4.11 -0.66
CA LYS A 44 0.67 -4.99 -1.37
C LYS A 44 1.32 -5.77 -2.50
N GLN A 45 2.15 -5.10 -3.30
CA GLN A 45 2.90 -5.75 -4.37
C GLN A 45 3.85 -6.83 -3.80
N GLU A 46 4.60 -6.51 -2.74
CA GLU A 46 5.49 -7.47 -2.09
C GLU A 46 4.71 -8.67 -1.52
N ALA A 47 3.56 -8.43 -0.89
CA ALA A 47 2.70 -9.48 -0.36
C ALA A 47 2.18 -10.41 -1.46
N ASP A 48 1.73 -9.85 -2.58
CA ASP A 48 1.27 -10.63 -3.74
C ASP A 48 2.40 -11.46 -4.37
N ASP A 49 3.60 -10.91 -4.46
CA ASP A 49 4.80 -11.60 -4.94
C ASP A 49 5.18 -12.77 -4.01
N LEU A 50 5.12 -12.57 -2.68
CA LEU A 50 5.36 -13.63 -1.70
C LEU A 50 4.31 -14.74 -1.77
N ARG A 51 3.03 -14.40 -1.94
CA ARG A 51 1.94 -15.38 -2.13
C ARG A 51 2.17 -16.21 -3.41
N ALA A 52 2.56 -15.55 -4.50
CA ALA A 52 2.88 -16.22 -5.76
C ALA A 52 4.11 -17.13 -5.62
N ASN A 53 5.15 -16.66 -4.93
CA ASN A 53 6.38 -17.43 -4.69
C ASN A 53 6.12 -18.65 -3.81
N ARG A 54 5.30 -18.53 -2.75
CA ARG A 54 4.91 -19.66 -1.90
C ARG A 54 4.38 -20.83 -2.72
N ASN A 55 3.47 -20.56 -3.66
CA ASN A 55 2.87 -21.61 -4.50
C ASN A 55 3.90 -22.29 -5.42
N LYS A 56 4.87 -21.53 -5.96
CA LYS A 56 5.97 -22.09 -6.76
C LYS A 56 6.87 -22.97 -5.90
N ILE A 57 7.24 -22.48 -4.72
CA ILE A 57 8.13 -23.17 -3.79
C ILE A 57 7.50 -24.46 -3.27
N SER A 58 6.20 -24.46 -2.95
CA SER A 58 5.49 -25.69 -2.52
C SER A 58 5.58 -26.81 -3.56
N LYS A 59 5.49 -26.49 -4.86
CA LYS A 59 5.67 -27.48 -5.94
C LYS A 59 7.11 -28.00 -6.00
N GLN A 60 8.09 -27.11 -5.84
CA GLN A 60 9.51 -27.48 -5.81
C GLN A 60 9.82 -28.42 -4.64
N ILE A 61 9.28 -28.15 -3.45
CA ILE A 61 9.45 -29.04 -2.28
C ILE A 61 8.91 -30.44 -2.58
N GLY A 62 7.71 -30.54 -3.17
CA GLY A 62 7.13 -31.83 -3.56
C GLY A 62 8.02 -32.61 -4.53
N ALA A 63 8.57 -31.92 -5.54
CA ALA A 63 9.49 -32.52 -6.51
C ALA A 63 10.81 -32.99 -5.88
N LEU A 64 11.41 -32.18 -5.00
CA LEU A 64 12.65 -32.53 -4.28
C LEU A 64 12.45 -33.73 -3.34
N MET A 65 11.31 -33.77 -2.64
CA MET A 65 10.94 -34.88 -1.76
C MET A 65 10.73 -36.18 -2.57
N ALA A 66 10.08 -36.11 -3.73
CA ALA A 66 9.92 -37.25 -4.64
C ALA A 66 11.26 -37.73 -5.23
N ALA A 67 12.20 -36.81 -5.44
CA ALA A 67 13.56 -37.12 -5.90
C ALA A 67 14.51 -37.60 -4.77
N GLY A 68 14.03 -37.74 -3.52
CA GLY A 68 14.84 -38.17 -2.38
C GLY A 68 15.83 -37.11 -1.85
N LYS A 69 15.77 -35.87 -2.35
CA LYS A 69 16.65 -34.76 -1.98
C LYS A 69 16.16 -34.04 -0.72
N LYS A 70 16.20 -34.73 0.41
CA LYS A 70 15.62 -34.24 1.67
C LYS A 70 16.26 -32.96 2.18
N ASP A 71 17.60 -32.85 2.12
CA ASP A 71 18.33 -31.68 2.64
C ASP A 71 18.01 -30.41 1.84
N GLU A 72 17.95 -30.51 0.50
CA GLU A 72 17.53 -29.42 -0.38
C GLU A 72 16.07 -29.02 -0.10
N ALA A 73 15.17 -30.01 0.08
CA ALA A 73 13.77 -29.74 0.41
C ALA A 73 13.62 -29.03 1.78
N GLU A 74 14.47 -29.35 2.75
CA GLU A 74 14.47 -28.72 4.07
C GLU A 74 14.97 -27.28 4.02
N GLN A 75 16.00 -27.00 3.23
CA GLN A 75 16.48 -25.63 2.99
C GLN A 75 15.37 -24.77 2.37
N VAL A 76 14.70 -25.29 1.35
CA VAL A 76 13.59 -24.61 0.66
C VAL A 76 12.37 -24.41 1.59
N LYS A 77 12.09 -25.35 2.50
CA LYS A 77 11.05 -25.16 3.53
C LYS A 77 11.34 -23.97 4.45
N ARG A 78 12.60 -23.72 4.80
CA ARG A 78 12.96 -22.55 5.63
C ARG A 78 12.65 -21.23 4.92
N GLU A 79 12.81 -21.17 3.60
CA GLU A 79 12.43 -19.99 2.81
C GLU A 79 10.93 -19.76 2.84
N VAL A 80 10.12 -20.83 2.78
CA VAL A 80 8.64 -20.71 2.92
C VAL A 80 8.26 -20.13 4.26
N THR A 81 8.88 -20.60 5.36
CA THR A 81 8.60 -20.07 6.70
C THR A 81 8.95 -18.59 6.81
N LYS A 82 10.14 -18.18 6.34
CA LYS A 82 10.54 -16.77 6.32
C LYS A 82 9.59 -15.90 5.50
N ASN A 83 9.16 -16.39 4.34
CA ASN A 83 8.20 -15.69 3.49
C ASN A 83 6.83 -15.56 4.17
N ALA A 84 6.43 -16.54 4.98
CA ALA A 84 5.17 -16.48 5.73
C ALA A 84 5.24 -15.45 6.87
N GLU A 85 6.37 -15.37 7.59
CA GLU A 85 6.61 -14.34 8.61
C GLU A 85 6.56 -12.94 7.97
N ARG A 86 7.29 -12.75 6.85
CA ARG A 86 7.30 -11.48 6.12
C ARG A 86 5.91 -11.10 5.59
N LEU A 87 5.14 -12.08 5.10
CA LEU A 87 3.78 -11.83 4.63
C LEU A 87 2.88 -11.32 5.76
N ALA A 88 3.00 -11.88 6.97
CA ALA A 88 2.22 -11.42 8.12
C ALA A 88 2.60 -9.98 8.53
N GLU A 89 3.88 -9.62 8.46
CA GLU A 89 4.33 -8.23 8.68
C GLU A 89 3.74 -7.26 7.66
N LEU A 90 3.74 -7.65 6.38
CA LEU A 90 3.18 -6.83 5.31
C LEU A 90 1.67 -6.63 5.45
N GLU A 91 0.93 -7.67 5.84
CA GLU A 91 -0.51 -7.59 6.09
C GLU A 91 -0.84 -6.63 7.25
N ALA A 92 -0.05 -6.68 8.34
CA ALA A 92 -0.20 -5.73 9.45
C ALA A 92 0.17 -4.29 9.04
N LEU A 93 1.21 -4.13 8.22
CA LEU A 93 1.62 -2.84 7.67
C LEU A 93 0.55 -2.26 6.74
N GLU A 94 -0.03 -3.07 5.86
CA GLU A 94 -1.12 -2.66 4.97
C GLU A 94 -2.33 -2.16 5.75
N ALA A 95 -2.74 -2.87 6.81
CA ALA A 95 -3.85 -2.44 7.67
C ALA A 95 -3.56 -1.08 8.31
N THR A 96 -2.36 -0.92 8.87
CA THR A 96 -1.92 0.33 9.51
C THR A 96 -1.88 1.49 8.51
N LEU A 97 -1.30 1.28 7.32
CA LEU A 97 -1.22 2.30 6.28
C LEU A 97 -2.61 2.68 5.76
N SER A 98 -3.50 1.70 5.57
CA SER A 98 -4.88 1.93 5.13
C SER A 98 -5.65 2.81 6.13
N GLU A 99 -5.49 2.57 7.43
CA GLU A 99 -6.09 3.41 8.47
C GLU A 99 -5.55 4.85 8.44
N GLN A 100 -4.22 5.01 8.32
CA GLN A 100 -3.58 6.33 8.25
C GLN A 100 -4.03 7.11 7.01
N ILE A 101 -4.03 6.46 5.84
CA ILE A 101 -4.52 7.04 4.58
C ILE A 101 -5.97 7.47 4.75
N THR A 102 -6.84 6.59 5.26
CA THR A 102 -8.26 6.88 5.45
C THR A 102 -8.47 8.09 6.36
N LYS A 103 -7.71 8.17 7.47
CA LYS A 103 -7.79 9.27 8.42
C LYS A 103 -7.43 10.61 7.77
N ILE A 104 -6.38 10.66 6.96
CA ILE A 104 -5.99 11.88 6.24
C ILE A 104 -7.01 12.22 5.14
N MET A 105 -7.42 11.23 4.34
CA MET A 105 -8.40 11.43 3.27
C MET A 105 -9.76 11.95 3.77
N MET A 106 -10.13 11.63 5.02
CA MET A 106 -11.32 12.17 5.68
C MET A 106 -11.20 13.66 6.05
N THR A 107 -9.99 14.20 6.23
CA THR A 107 -9.78 15.61 6.59
C THR A 107 -9.62 16.52 5.38
N LEU A 108 -9.21 15.95 4.23
CA LEU A 108 -9.05 16.69 2.98
C LEU A 108 -10.41 17.14 2.43
N PRO A 109 -10.56 18.43 2.07
CA PRO A 109 -11.83 18.93 1.56
C PRO A 109 -12.06 18.47 0.11
N ASN A 110 -13.33 18.27 -0.26
CA ASN A 110 -13.70 18.01 -1.65
C ASN A 110 -13.34 19.21 -2.56
N ILE A 111 -13.20 18.96 -3.86
CA ILE A 111 -12.99 20.00 -4.87
C ILE A 111 -14.21 20.92 -4.92
N ILE A 112 -13.98 22.24 -4.86
CA ILE A 112 -15.04 23.23 -5.07
C ILE A 112 -15.49 23.24 -6.52
N ASP A 113 -16.78 23.45 -6.73
CA ASP A 113 -17.29 23.71 -8.06
C ASP A 113 -16.76 25.05 -8.59
N PRO A 114 -16.42 25.17 -9.89
CA PRO A 114 -15.92 26.43 -10.47
C PRO A 114 -16.86 27.63 -10.30
N SER A 115 -18.17 27.40 -10.09
CA SER A 115 -19.16 28.47 -9.87
C SER A 115 -19.13 29.06 -8.46
N VAL A 116 -18.43 28.43 -7.52
CA VAL A 116 -18.37 28.91 -6.12
C VAL A 116 -17.47 30.15 -6.05
N PRO A 117 -17.99 31.32 -5.63
CA PRO A 117 -17.16 32.50 -5.46
C PRO A 117 -16.14 32.28 -4.36
N ILE A 118 -14.90 32.72 -4.60
CA ILE A 118 -13.82 32.69 -3.63
C ILE A 118 -13.98 33.91 -2.71
N GLY A 119 -14.17 33.66 -1.41
CA GLY A 119 -14.36 34.72 -0.41
C GLY A 119 -14.63 34.16 0.98
#